data_AF-Q2SH85-F1
#
_entry.id   AF-Q2SH85-F1
#
_cell.length_a   1.000
_cell.length_b   1.000
_cell.length_c   1.000
_cell.angle_alpha   90.00
_cell.angle_beta   90.00
_cell.angle_gamma   90.00
#
_symmetry.space_group_name_H-M   'P 1'
#
loop_
_entity.id
_entity.type
_entity.pdbx_description
1 polymer ?
#
loop_
_entity_poly.entity_id
_entity_poly.type
_entity_poly.pdbx_seq_one_letter_code
_entity_poly.pdbx_strand_id
1 'polypeptide(L)'
;MNLSKTWMATAVSLALFGGASLAQADIVIGNDLNSTEGANAAINQLYSANRGSNGGGDQSLQFGDQIYGTESNDILIGGLGIDVLFGYDGDDIIIGGTEDFNSFNRDRAFGGKGNDIFVWTPGDGNDFFDGGEGQDILVIGLIGESQDNDGNTDLAPFFNVSPPGTPGSQDFDGIFINPDVGLPELRIEQTPGFCRILDKSTEGMSELNLDHLVQFILRGPANNFDEAIAADPNIDPDTLDTGLRISVHLKNTEFVVCPSRSGDEIEVYDISQTPPVRVTLDDLPPTAATSSARLAR
;
A
#
# COMPACT_ATOMS: atom_id res chain seq x y z
N MET A 1 14.50 -64.97 -9.19
CA MET A 1 13.07 -64.61 -9.13
C MET A 1 12.71 -64.27 -7.70
N ASN A 2 12.33 -63.00 -7.50
CA ASN A 2 11.64 -62.35 -6.38
C ASN A 2 12.09 -62.53 -4.91
N LEU A 3 12.80 -61.51 -4.46
CA LEU A 3 12.72 -60.92 -3.12
C LEU A 3 11.29 -60.44 -2.80
N SER A 4 10.83 -60.62 -1.57
CA SER A 4 10.38 -59.50 -0.71
C SER A 4 10.04 -60.01 0.69
N LYS A 5 10.72 -59.43 1.69
CA LYS A 5 10.37 -59.53 3.10
C LYS A 5 9.26 -58.52 3.35
N THR A 6 8.08 -59.01 3.71
CA THR A 6 6.93 -58.19 4.15
C THR A 6 7.21 -57.66 5.56
N TRP A 7 7.42 -56.36 5.67
CA TRP A 7 7.36 -55.65 6.94
C TRP A 7 5.90 -55.29 7.20
N MET A 8 5.29 -55.88 8.24
CA MET A 8 4.04 -55.36 8.81
C MET A 8 4.41 -54.15 9.65
N ALA A 9 4.22 -52.95 9.11
CA ALA A 9 4.13 -51.74 9.92
C ALA A 9 2.68 -51.62 10.42
N THR A 10 2.49 -51.75 11.72
CA THR A 10 1.22 -51.48 12.40
C THR A 10 0.96 -49.97 12.33
N ALA A 11 0.06 -49.55 11.45
CA ALA A 11 -0.41 -48.17 11.42
C ALA A 11 -1.29 -47.92 12.65
N VAL A 12 -0.83 -47.08 13.56
CA VAL A 12 -1.67 -46.49 14.60
C VAL A 12 -2.29 -45.24 13.99
N SER A 13 -3.55 -45.36 13.58
CA SER A 13 -4.39 -44.22 13.24
C SER A 13 -4.86 -43.55 14.53
N LEU A 14 -4.43 -42.32 14.78
CA LEU A 14 -5.03 -41.45 15.79
C LEU A 14 -5.86 -40.38 15.07
N ALA A 15 -7.18 -40.44 15.25
CA ALA A 15 -8.12 -39.51 14.67
C ALA A 15 -8.33 -38.28 15.57
N LEU A 16 -8.08 -37.11 14.97
CA LEU A 16 -8.66 -35.78 15.14
C LEU A 16 -9.65 -35.53 16.29
N PHE A 17 -9.34 -34.52 17.12
CA PHE A 17 -10.28 -33.51 17.60
C PHE A 17 -9.56 -32.17 17.83
N GLY A 18 -10.11 -31.09 17.27
CA GLY A 18 -9.72 -29.70 17.55
C GLY A 18 -8.88 -29.06 16.46
N GLY A 19 -9.48 -28.80 15.29
CA GLY A 19 -8.90 -27.88 14.32
C GLY A 19 -8.88 -26.48 14.92
N ALA A 20 -7.76 -26.08 15.52
CA ALA A 20 -7.29 -24.74 15.29
C ALA A 20 -6.93 -24.72 13.80
N SER A 21 -7.68 -23.99 12.98
CA SER A 21 -7.09 -23.50 11.75
C SER A 21 -5.81 -22.80 12.18
N LEU A 22 -4.66 -23.31 11.77
CA LEU A 22 -3.50 -22.44 11.69
C LEU A 22 -3.99 -21.29 10.80
N ALA A 23 -4.14 -20.09 11.37
CA ALA A 23 -4.56 -18.93 10.60
C ALA A 23 -3.59 -18.86 9.41
N GLN A 24 -4.13 -19.06 8.22
CA GLN A 24 -3.34 -19.04 7.01
C GLN A 24 -3.22 -17.57 6.63
N ALA A 25 -2.02 -17.12 6.30
CA ALA A 25 -1.80 -15.82 5.67
C ALA A 25 -2.74 -15.69 4.47
N ASP A 26 -3.61 -14.70 4.52
CA ASP A 26 -4.59 -14.40 3.49
C ASP A 26 -4.11 -13.22 2.63
N ILE A 27 -4.43 -13.29 1.34
CA ILE A 27 -4.38 -12.14 0.45
C ILE A 27 -5.82 -11.69 0.28
N VAL A 28 -6.17 -10.56 0.90
CA VAL A 28 -7.52 -10.01 0.88
C VAL A 28 -7.54 -8.79 0.00
N ILE A 29 -8.30 -8.88 -1.09
CA ILE A 29 -8.48 -7.78 -2.06
C ILE A 29 -9.91 -7.27 -1.92
N GLY A 30 -10.05 -5.96 -1.77
CA GLY A 30 -11.33 -5.25 -1.72
C GLY A 30 -12.22 -5.62 -2.90
N ASN A 31 -13.50 -5.78 -2.60
CA ASN A 31 -14.55 -6.07 -3.55
C ASN A 31 -15.91 -5.78 -2.89
N ASP A 32 -16.97 -5.81 -3.70
CA ASP A 32 -18.33 -5.50 -3.26
C ASP A 32 -18.89 -6.34 -2.09
N LEU A 33 -18.29 -7.49 -1.75
CA LEU A 33 -18.63 -8.28 -0.56
C LEU A 33 -17.99 -7.73 0.73
N ASN A 34 -16.87 -7.02 0.60
CA ASN A 34 -16.19 -6.28 1.67
C ASN A 34 -16.79 -4.89 1.87
N SER A 35 -17.56 -4.39 0.90
CA SER A 35 -18.26 -3.12 1.03
C SER A 35 -19.29 -3.13 2.17
N THR A 36 -19.47 -1.98 2.82
CA THR A 36 -20.44 -1.78 3.92
C THR A 36 -21.91 -2.05 3.54
N GLU A 37 -22.20 -2.22 2.26
CA GLU A 37 -23.50 -2.60 1.69
C GLU A 37 -23.65 -4.13 1.42
N GLY A 38 -22.59 -4.93 1.60
CA GLY A 38 -22.38 -6.23 0.93
C GLY A 38 -22.74 -7.53 1.68
N ALA A 39 -23.25 -7.49 2.92
CA ALA A 39 -23.52 -8.73 3.66
C ALA A 39 -24.84 -9.45 3.26
N ASN A 40 -25.58 -8.97 2.24
CA ASN A 40 -26.99 -9.36 2.03
C ASN A 40 -27.37 -9.59 0.56
N ALA A 41 -27.64 -10.85 0.21
CA ALA A 41 -27.97 -11.29 -1.15
C ALA A 41 -29.25 -10.65 -1.77
N ALA A 42 -30.12 -10.03 -0.97
CA ALA A 42 -31.26 -9.26 -1.48
C ALA A 42 -30.89 -7.85 -1.96
N ILE A 43 -29.75 -7.31 -1.51
CA ILE A 43 -29.25 -5.96 -1.84
C ILE A 43 -28.58 -5.94 -3.22
N ASN A 44 -27.85 -7.00 -3.57
CA ASN A 44 -27.15 -7.14 -4.86
C ASN A 44 -28.09 -7.14 -6.09
N GLN A 45 -29.38 -7.47 -5.93
CA GLN A 45 -30.35 -7.45 -7.04
C GLN A 45 -30.91 -6.05 -7.37
N LEU A 46 -30.66 -5.02 -6.55
CA LEU A 46 -31.13 -3.65 -6.77
C LEU A 46 -30.09 -2.77 -7.48
N TYR A 47 -28.79 -3.02 -7.27
CA TYR A 47 -27.68 -2.31 -7.94
C TYR A 47 -27.42 -2.81 -9.39
N SER A 48 -28.01 -3.95 -9.79
CA SER A 48 -27.83 -4.55 -11.12
C SER A 48 -28.57 -3.85 -12.26
N ALA A 49 -29.37 -2.82 -12.00
CA ALA A 49 -30.29 -2.23 -12.99
C ALA A 49 -29.87 -0.87 -13.58
N ASN A 50 -28.72 -0.31 -13.20
CA ASN A 50 -28.20 0.92 -13.81
C ASN A 50 -26.73 0.76 -14.24
N ARG A 51 -26.50 -0.19 -15.16
CA ARG A 51 -25.23 -0.35 -15.89
C ARG A 51 -25.52 -0.35 -17.40
N GLY A 52 -25.16 0.71 -18.11
CA GLY A 52 -25.17 0.75 -19.59
C GLY A 52 -24.81 2.14 -20.14
N SER A 53 -24.11 2.32 -21.26
CA SER A 53 -23.83 1.39 -22.38
C SER A 53 -22.62 1.81 -23.26
N ASN A 54 -21.73 2.70 -22.81
CA ASN A 54 -20.55 3.12 -23.59
C ASN A 54 -19.23 2.56 -23.02
N GLY A 55 -19.24 1.24 -22.76
CA GLY A 55 -18.05 0.46 -22.39
C GLY A 55 -17.73 0.41 -20.89
N GLY A 56 -18.74 0.54 -20.04
CA GLY A 56 -18.63 0.63 -18.58
C GLY A 56 -17.70 -0.43 -17.97
N GLY A 57 -16.63 0.06 -17.33
CA GLY A 57 -15.69 -0.73 -16.56
C GLY A 57 -16.36 -1.45 -15.39
N ASP A 58 -15.65 -2.41 -14.83
CA ASP A 58 -16.04 -3.09 -13.60
C ASP A 58 -16.23 -2.05 -12.48
N GLN A 59 -17.41 -2.06 -11.85
CA GLN A 59 -17.81 -1.08 -10.83
C GLN A 59 -17.88 -1.73 -9.44
N SER A 60 -17.21 -2.87 -9.24
CA SER A 60 -17.08 -3.52 -7.93
C SER A 60 -15.92 -2.98 -7.08
N LEU A 61 -14.95 -2.31 -7.71
CA LEU A 61 -13.76 -1.76 -7.06
C LEU A 61 -13.82 -0.25 -6.82
N GLN A 62 -14.93 0.45 -7.07
CA GLN A 62 -15.01 1.92 -6.83
C GLN A 62 -15.71 2.28 -5.52
N PHE A 63 -16.25 1.29 -4.81
CA PHE A 63 -16.87 1.49 -3.51
C PHE A 63 -15.82 1.28 -2.43
N GLY A 64 -15.95 2.04 -1.35
CA GLY A 64 -15.13 1.80 -0.17
C GLY A 64 -15.44 0.47 0.49
N ASP A 65 -14.38 -0.24 0.85
CA ASP A 65 -14.39 -1.56 1.45
C ASP A 65 -13.96 -1.55 2.91
N GLN A 66 -14.49 -2.51 3.68
CA GLN A 66 -13.95 -2.85 4.99
C GLN A 66 -13.23 -4.18 4.89
N ILE A 67 -11.92 -4.12 4.96
CA ILE A 67 -11.03 -5.27 4.83
C ILE A 67 -10.50 -5.62 6.22
N TYR A 68 -10.58 -6.91 6.52
CA TYR A 68 -10.20 -7.48 7.80
C TYR A 68 -9.20 -8.61 7.54
N GLY A 69 -8.00 -8.46 8.06
CA GLY A 69 -7.02 -9.52 8.19
C GLY A 69 -7.38 -10.48 9.32
N THR A 70 -6.38 -11.20 9.79
CA THR A 70 -6.48 -12.36 10.66
C THR A 70 -5.51 -12.23 11.84
N GLU A 71 -5.14 -13.35 12.47
CA GLU A 71 -4.07 -13.35 13.49
C GLU A 71 -2.71 -13.75 12.89
N SER A 72 -2.61 -13.72 11.56
CA SER A 72 -1.45 -14.10 10.75
C SER A 72 -1.04 -12.95 9.84
N ASN A 73 0.18 -13.05 9.30
CA ASN A 73 0.76 -12.07 8.38
C ASN A 73 -0.01 -12.04 7.05
N ASP A 74 -0.82 -11.02 6.83
CA ASP A 74 -1.73 -10.90 5.70
C ASP A 74 -1.24 -9.86 4.67
N ILE A 75 -1.79 -9.94 3.45
CA ILE A 75 -1.66 -8.89 2.43
C ILE A 75 -3.05 -8.32 2.19
N LEU A 76 -3.27 -7.07 2.60
CA LEU A 76 -4.53 -6.36 2.47
C LEU A 76 -4.42 -5.32 1.35
N ILE A 77 -5.32 -5.38 0.38
CA ILE A 77 -5.34 -4.49 -0.79
C ILE A 77 -6.73 -3.89 -0.91
N GLY A 78 -6.86 -2.58 -0.71
CA GLY A 78 -8.15 -1.86 -0.78
C GLY A 78 -8.69 -1.81 -2.21
N GLY A 79 -7.88 -1.31 -3.14
CA GLY A 79 -8.26 -1.21 -4.55
C GLY A 79 -8.57 0.24 -4.90
N LEU A 80 -9.73 0.52 -5.49
CA LEU A 80 -10.21 1.90 -5.61
C LEU A 80 -11.31 2.11 -4.56
N GLY A 81 -11.65 3.37 -4.31
CA GLY A 81 -12.69 3.72 -3.35
C GLY A 81 -12.10 4.36 -2.11
N ILE A 82 -12.82 4.24 -0.99
CA ILE A 82 -12.39 4.74 0.32
C ILE A 82 -12.40 3.56 1.27
N ASP A 83 -11.23 2.98 1.47
CA ASP A 83 -11.08 1.70 2.13
C ASP A 83 -10.70 1.88 3.60
N VAL A 84 -11.17 0.93 4.40
CA VAL A 84 -10.80 0.79 5.80
C VAL A 84 -10.21 -0.60 5.97
N LEU A 85 -8.91 -0.66 6.24
CA LEU A 85 -8.14 -1.89 6.30
C LEU A 85 -7.68 -2.13 7.73
N PHE A 86 -7.98 -3.30 8.28
CA PHE A 86 -7.58 -3.74 9.61
C PHE A 86 -6.70 -4.98 9.51
N GLY A 87 -5.41 -4.87 9.80
CA GLY A 87 -4.45 -5.99 9.83
C GLY A 87 -4.74 -6.98 10.96
N TYR A 88 -4.89 -6.44 12.18
CA TYR A 88 -5.04 -7.16 13.45
C TYR A 88 -3.73 -7.68 14.02
N ASP A 89 -3.51 -8.99 14.12
CA ASP A 89 -2.27 -9.54 14.69
C ASP A 89 -1.47 -10.16 13.54
N GLY A 90 -0.17 -9.89 13.44
CA GLY A 90 0.66 -10.36 12.33
C GLY A 90 1.58 -9.26 11.83
N ASP A 91 2.58 -9.63 11.02
CA ASP A 91 3.37 -8.66 10.24
C ASP A 91 2.68 -8.47 8.88
N ASP A 92 1.79 -7.49 8.76
CA ASP A 92 0.92 -7.31 7.60
C ASP A 92 1.53 -6.39 6.53
N ILE A 93 1.13 -6.61 5.27
CA ILE A 93 1.34 -5.65 4.18
C ILE A 93 -0.01 -5.06 3.81
N ILE A 94 -0.15 -3.76 4.01
CA ILE A 94 -1.39 -3.03 3.74
C ILE A 94 -1.14 -2.04 2.59
N ILE A 95 -1.96 -2.16 1.55
CA ILE A 95 -1.98 -1.26 0.40
C ILE A 95 -3.38 -0.69 0.32
N GLY A 96 -3.53 0.63 0.45
CA GLY A 96 -4.82 1.30 0.25
C GLY A 96 -5.29 1.08 -1.18
N GLY A 97 -4.46 1.49 -2.13
CA GLY A 97 -4.71 1.34 -3.56
C GLY A 97 -4.93 2.69 -4.22
N THR A 98 -4.97 2.71 -5.54
CA THR A 98 -4.97 3.98 -6.27
C THR A 98 -6.35 4.61 -6.22
N GLU A 99 -6.41 5.93 -6.03
CA GLU A 99 -7.69 6.61 -5.90
C GLU A 99 -8.25 7.13 -7.24
N ASP A 100 -7.70 6.68 -8.37
CA ASP A 100 -7.94 7.26 -9.71
C ASP A 100 -7.92 8.81 -9.66
N PHE A 101 -6.97 9.34 -8.87
CA PHE A 101 -6.81 10.78 -8.64
C PHE A 101 -8.09 11.50 -8.20
N ASN A 102 -9.03 10.78 -7.58
CA ASN A 102 -10.20 11.36 -6.95
C ASN A 102 -9.75 12.09 -5.68
N SER A 103 -9.80 13.42 -5.72
CA SER A 103 -9.33 14.27 -4.62
C SER A 103 -10.03 14.07 -3.27
N PHE A 104 -11.13 13.30 -3.22
CA PHE A 104 -11.93 13.05 -2.02
C PHE A 104 -11.71 11.69 -1.39
N ASN A 105 -11.08 10.75 -2.09
CA ASN A 105 -10.83 9.44 -1.52
C ASN A 105 -9.71 9.56 -0.46
N ARG A 106 -9.77 8.73 0.57
CA ARG A 106 -8.93 8.83 1.77
C ARG A 106 -8.93 7.49 2.51
N ASP A 107 -7.97 6.62 2.26
CA ASP A 107 -7.94 5.32 2.92
C ASP A 107 -7.53 5.42 4.39
N ARG A 108 -7.97 4.41 5.16
CA ARG A 108 -7.69 4.27 6.59
C ARG A 108 -7.12 2.88 6.84
N ALA A 109 -5.81 2.81 7.03
CA ALA A 109 -5.12 1.58 7.37
C ALA A 109 -4.79 1.52 8.87
N PHE A 110 -5.05 0.37 9.48
CA PHE A 110 -4.70 0.06 10.86
C PHE A 110 -3.92 -1.27 10.85
N GLY A 111 -2.63 -1.23 11.18
CA GLY A 111 -1.77 -2.41 11.25
C GLY A 111 -2.22 -3.35 12.36
N GLY A 112 -2.06 -2.92 13.61
CA GLY A 112 -2.51 -3.66 14.78
C GLY A 112 -1.33 -4.08 15.63
N LYS A 113 -1.12 -5.38 15.86
CA LYS A 113 0.07 -5.91 16.53
C LYS A 113 0.96 -6.60 15.53
N GLY A 114 2.25 -6.27 15.55
CA GLY A 114 3.26 -6.86 14.68
C GLY A 114 4.02 -5.76 13.96
N ASN A 115 4.93 -6.12 13.06
CA ASN A 115 5.70 -5.14 12.30
C ASN A 115 5.04 -4.96 10.92
N ASP A 116 4.19 -3.96 10.81
CA ASP A 116 3.32 -3.75 9.65
C ASP A 116 3.97 -2.83 8.61
N ILE A 117 3.63 -3.06 7.35
CA ILE A 117 4.07 -2.24 6.22
C ILE A 117 2.85 -1.63 5.56
N PHE A 118 2.75 -0.30 5.58
CA PHE A 118 1.82 0.42 4.73
C PHE A 118 2.52 0.92 3.48
N VAL A 119 2.03 0.48 2.32
CA VAL A 119 2.54 0.90 1.01
C VAL A 119 1.65 2.00 0.47
N TRP A 120 2.28 3.12 0.12
CA TRP A 120 1.63 4.25 -0.49
C TRP A 120 2.22 4.53 -1.87
N THR A 121 1.37 4.61 -2.89
CA THR A 121 1.78 4.85 -4.28
C THR A 121 1.31 6.21 -4.81
N PRO A 122 2.08 6.85 -5.72
CA PRO A 122 1.65 8.08 -6.38
C PRO A 122 0.33 7.93 -7.13
N GLY A 123 -0.77 8.32 -6.48
CA GLY A 123 -2.13 8.14 -7.01
C GLY A 123 -3.14 7.80 -5.91
N ASP A 124 -2.66 7.27 -4.78
CA ASP A 124 -3.45 6.81 -3.63
C ASP A 124 -4.10 7.96 -2.82
N GLY A 125 -3.98 9.23 -3.23
CA GLY A 125 -4.59 10.32 -2.48
C GLY A 125 -4.05 10.47 -1.04
N ASN A 126 -4.84 11.01 -0.11
CA ASN A 126 -4.32 11.33 1.23
C ASN A 126 -4.76 10.31 2.29
N ASP A 127 -3.87 9.42 2.66
CA ASP A 127 -4.24 8.34 3.56
C ASP A 127 -3.90 8.64 5.01
N PHE A 128 -4.39 7.76 5.85
CA PHE A 128 -3.99 7.67 7.24
C PHE A 128 -3.58 6.23 7.54
N PHE A 129 -2.44 6.09 8.19
CA PHE A 129 -1.94 4.82 8.70
C PHE A 129 -1.66 4.94 10.19
N ASP A 130 -2.26 4.02 10.95
CA ASP A 130 -1.92 3.74 12.34
C ASP A 130 -1.26 2.37 12.39
N GLY A 131 0.06 2.32 12.61
CA GLY A 131 0.81 1.06 12.63
C GLY A 131 0.41 0.20 13.82
N GLY A 132 0.37 0.79 15.02
CA GLY A 132 -0.13 0.15 16.22
C GLY A 132 0.99 -0.30 17.17
N GLU A 133 0.91 -1.52 17.67
CA GLU A 133 1.94 -2.12 18.50
C GLU A 133 2.99 -2.84 17.65
N GLY A 134 4.18 -2.28 17.54
CA GLY A 134 5.27 -2.95 16.85
C GLY A 134 6.33 -1.98 16.35
N GLN A 135 6.98 -2.35 15.25
CA GLN A 135 7.84 -1.45 14.49
C GLN A 135 7.33 -1.39 13.06
N ASP A 136 6.65 -0.29 12.75
CA ASP A 136 5.85 -0.16 11.54
C ASP A 136 6.54 0.75 10.52
N ILE A 137 6.26 0.48 9.24
CA ILE A 137 6.97 1.09 8.12
C ILE A 137 5.96 1.67 7.13
N LEU A 138 6.05 2.98 6.87
CA LEU A 138 5.50 3.57 5.65
C LEU A 138 6.51 3.38 4.50
N VAL A 139 6.10 2.78 3.39
CA VAL A 139 6.88 2.70 2.16
C VAL A 139 6.21 3.53 1.07
N ILE A 140 6.91 4.55 0.57
CA ILE A 140 6.48 5.32 -0.60
C ILE A 140 7.19 4.80 -1.84
N GLY A 141 6.44 4.24 -2.78
CA GLY A 141 6.98 3.64 -3.98
C GLY A 141 5.91 3.36 -5.02
N LEU A 142 6.33 2.82 -6.17
CA LEU A 142 5.40 2.26 -7.14
C LEU A 142 5.23 0.78 -6.85
N ILE A 143 3.99 0.30 -6.89
CA ILE A 143 3.69 -1.11 -6.82
C ILE A 143 3.64 -1.70 -8.22
N GLY A 144 4.01 -2.98 -8.34
CA GLY A 144 3.89 -3.72 -9.59
C GLY A 144 2.43 -4.02 -9.90
N GLU A 145 1.98 -3.69 -11.10
CA GLU A 145 0.65 -3.98 -11.63
C GLU A 145 0.64 -5.34 -12.34
N SER A 146 -0.48 -6.04 -12.23
CA SER A 146 -0.66 -7.37 -12.82
C SER A 146 -0.97 -7.32 -14.32
N GLN A 147 -1.39 -6.15 -14.81
CA GLN A 147 -1.75 -5.88 -16.20
C GLN A 147 -1.11 -4.57 -16.66
N ASP A 148 -0.82 -4.46 -17.96
CA ASP A 148 -0.49 -3.19 -18.60
C ASP A 148 -1.75 -2.48 -19.14
N ASN A 149 -1.59 -1.28 -19.68
CA ASN A 149 -2.68 -0.47 -20.27
C ASN A 149 -3.45 -1.17 -21.43
N ASP A 150 -2.91 -2.23 -22.00
CA ASP A 150 -3.53 -3.03 -23.06
C ASP A 150 -4.18 -4.33 -22.52
N GLY A 151 -4.13 -4.54 -21.20
CA GLY A 151 -4.64 -5.72 -20.50
C GLY A 151 -3.72 -6.94 -20.56
N ASN A 152 -2.46 -6.79 -20.97
CA ASN A 152 -1.52 -7.90 -21.03
C ASN A 152 -0.99 -8.23 -19.62
N THR A 153 -0.93 -9.52 -19.32
CA THR A 153 -0.38 -10.06 -18.06
C THR A 153 0.99 -10.71 -18.25
N ASP A 154 1.41 -10.91 -19.50
CA ASP A 154 2.70 -11.50 -19.82
C ASP A 154 3.83 -10.54 -19.37
N LEU A 155 4.73 -11.03 -18.51
CA LEU A 155 5.91 -10.29 -18.00
C LEU A 155 5.65 -9.18 -16.95
N ALA A 156 4.50 -9.16 -16.26
CA ALA A 156 4.34 -8.32 -15.06
C ALA A 156 5.53 -8.52 -14.09
N PRO A 157 6.16 -7.45 -13.55
CA PRO A 157 5.48 -6.31 -12.93
C PRO A 157 5.73 -4.98 -13.64
N PHE A 158 4.62 -4.37 -14.06
CA PHE A 158 4.62 -3.03 -14.62
C PHE A 158 4.56 -2.02 -13.47
N PHE A 159 5.46 -1.05 -13.45
CA PHE A 159 5.47 0.01 -12.43
C PHE A 159 5.08 1.31 -13.11
N ASN A 160 3.78 1.54 -13.24
CA ASN A 160 3.24 2.68 -13.96
C ASN A 160 2.54 3.68 -13.02
N VAL A 161 2.39 4.90 -13.50
CA VAL A 161 1.47 5.89 -12.94
C VAL A 161 0.76 6.48 -14.14
N SER A 162 -0.50 6.13 -14.32
CA SER A 162 -1.31 6.65 -15.43
C SER A 162 -1.98 7.96 -15.01
N PRO A 163 -1.61 9.13 -15.55
CA PRO A 163 -2.23 10.40 -15.15
C PRO A 163 -3.72 10.47 -15.55
N PRO A 164 -4.54 11.28 -14.87
CA PRO A 164 -5.95 11.43 -15.20
C PRO A 164 -6.20 11.73 -16.69
N GLY A 165 -7.11 10.98 -17.31
CA GLY A 165 -7.54 11.19 -18.68
C GLY A 165 -6.60 10.62 -19.75
N THR A 166 -5.60 9.81 -19.36
CA THR A 166 -4.86 8.96 -20.30
C THR A 166 -5.56 7.59 -20.44
N PRO A 167 -5.35 6.86 -21.55
CA PRO A 167 -5.70 5.44 -21.59
C PRO A 167 -5.05 4.71 -20.42
N GLY A 168 -5.80 3.83 -19.73
CA GLY A 168 -5.33 3.09 -18.55
C GLY A 168 -5.24 3.90 -17.25
N SER A 169 -5.93 5.05 -17.14
CA SER A 169 -5.87 5.90 -15.94
C SER A 169 -6.94 5.65 -14.89
N GLN A 170 -7.90 4.75 -15.14
CA GLN A 170 -9.15 4.65 -14.34
C GLN A 170 -9.59 3.20 -14.09
N ASP A 171 -8.67 2.26 -14.27
CA ASP A 171 -8.81 0.84 -14.04
C ASP A 171 -7.84 0.43 -12.94
N PHE A 172 -8.35 -0.31 -11.96
CA PHE A 172 -7.48 -1.04 -11.07
C PHE A 172 -6.93 -2.23 -11.86
N ASP A 173 -5.67 -2.13 -12.27
CA ASP A 173 -4.99 -3.12 -13.11
C ASP A 173 -4.51 -4.37 -12.34
N GLY A 174 -4.95 -4.50 -11.08
CA GLY A 174 -4.56 -5.54 -10.15
C GLY A 174 -3.12 -5.35 -9.65
N ILE A 175 -2.85 -5.82 -8.44
CA ILE A 175 -1.50 -5.82 -7.90
C ILE A 175 -0.82 -7.14 -8.25
N PHE A 176 0.37 -7.06 -8.83
CA PHE A 176 1.19 -8.22 -9.12
C PHE A 176 1.74 -8.81 -7.83
N ILE A 177 1.34 -10.05 -7.55
CA ILE A 177 1.92 -10.86 -6.46
C ILE A 177 2.92 -11.83 -7.09
N ASN A 178 4.19 -11.70 -6.72
CA ASN A 178 5.24 -12.56 -7.23
C ASN A 178 4.97 -14.01 -6.77
N PRO A 179 4.80 -14.97 -7.69
CA PRO A 179 4.42 -16.34 -7.35
C PRO A 179 5.53 -17.14 -6.64
N ASP A 180 6.79 -16.71 -6.75
CA ASP A 180 7.94 -17.37 -6.12
C ASP A 180 8.07 -17.01 -4.63
N VAL A 181 7.73 -15.77 -4.27
CA VAL A 181 7.86 -15.25 -2.89
C VAL A 181 6.52 -14.98 -2.20
N GLY A 182 5.42 -14.91 -2.95
CA GLY A 182 4.08 -14.64 -2.44
C GLY A 182 3.86 -13.19 -1.97
N LEU A 183 4.63 -12.23 -2.48
CA LEU A 183 4.62 -10.83 -2.04
C LEU A 183 4.42 -9.88 -3.23
N PRO A 184 3.86 -8.67 -2.99
CA PRO A 184 3.88 -7.61 -3.99
C PRO A 184 5.31 -7.16 -4.31
N GLU A 185 5.53 -6.73 -5.55
CA GLU A 185 6.79 -6.10 -5.94
C GLU A 185 6.68 -4.58 -5.88
N LEU A 186 7.71 -3.91 -5.36
CA LEU A 186 7.76 -2.45 -5.28
C LEU A 186 9.03 -1.89 -5.90
N ARG A 187 8.89 -0.71 -6.52
CA ARG A 187 9.98 0.11 -7.03
C ARG A 187 9.96 1.48 -6.36
N ILE A 188 10.95 1.76 -5.52
CA ILE A 188 11.08 3.05 -4.79
C ILE A 188 11.97 4.04 -5.56
N GLU A 189 12.98 3.55 -6.27
CA GLU A 189 13.83 4.36 -7.14
C GLU A 189 13.08 4.78 -8.41
N GLN A 190 13.51 5.88 -9.05
CA GLN A 190 12.96 6.36 -10.33
C GLN A 190 11.44 6.64 -10.31
N THR A 191 10.85 6.72 -9.13
CA THR A 191 9.46 7.17 -8.92
C THR A 191 9.34 8.67 -9.22
N PRO A 192 8.15 9.20 -9.51
CA PRO A 192 7.99 10.58 -10.00
C PRO A 192 8.25 11.67 -8.95
N GLY A 193 8.42 11.30 -7.67
CA GLY A 193 8.57 12.24 -6.58
C GLY A 193 9.49 11.76 -5.47
N PHE A 194 9.46 12.48 -4.36
CA PHE A 194 10.24 12.24 -3.15
C PHE A 194 9.39 12.63 -1.94
N CYS A 195 9.82 12.24 -0.73
CA CYS A 195 9.08 12.55 0.48
C CYS A 195 9.72 13.69 1.31
N ARG A 196 8.88 14.41 2.05
CA ARG A 196 9.28 15.32 3.13
C ARG A 196 8.51 14.95 4.40
N ILE A 197 9.21 14.81 5.51
CA ILE A 197 8.60 14.42 6.80
C ILE A 197 8.41 15.68 7.65
N LEU A 198 7.18 15.92 8.10
CA LEU A 198 6.88 16.86 9.18
C LEU A 198 6.67 16.04 10.45
N ASP A 199 7.51 16.26 11.45
CA ASP A 199 7.42 15.55 12.71
C ASP A 199 6.48 16.24 13.71
N LYS A 200 6.22 15.57 14.83
CA LYS A 200 5.35 16.05 15.92
C LYS A 200 5.72 17.42 16.51
N SER A 201 6.93 17.93 16.27
CA SER A 201 7.33 19.28 16.71
C SER A 201 6.81 20.38 15.79
N THR A 202 6.26 20.03 14.62
CA THR A 202 5.62 20.94 13.68
C THR A 202 4.37 21.56 14.30
N GLU A 203 4.20 22.88 14.17
CA GLU A 203 3.04 23.61 14.67
C GLU A 203 1.73 23.04 14.08
N GLY A 204 0.73 22.78 14.93
CA GLY A 204 -0.56 22.22 14.52
C GLY A 204 -0.64 20.68 14.54
N MET A 205 0.48 19.95 14.65
CA MET A 205 0.46 18.48 14.66
C MET A 205 -0.27 17.90 15.88
N SER A 206 -0.10 18.53 17.04
CA SER A 206 -0.73 18.08 18.30
C SER A 206 -2.25 18.17 18.25
N GLU A 207 -2.79 19.17 17.55
CA GLU A 207 -4.22 19.40 17.35
C GLU A 207 -4.83 18.37 16.40
N LEU A 208 -4.03 17.85 15.46
CA LEU A 208 -4.43 16.79 14.54
C LEU A 208 -4.34 15.38 15.16
N ASN A 209 -3.73 15.24 16.35
CA ASN A 209 -3.49 13.95 17.01
C ASN A 209 -2.69 12.97 16.12
N LEU A 210 -1.67 13.49 15.46
CA LEU A 210 -0.75 12.75 14.59
C LEU A 210 0.67 12.82 15.14
N ASP A 211 1.43 11.76 14.91
CA ASP A 211 2.86 11.74 15.24
C ASP A 211 3.67 12.39 14.11
N HIS A 212 3.35 12.04 12.86
CA HIS A 212 4.06 12.53 11.68
C HIS A 212 3.12 12.78 10.50
N LEU A 213 3.53 13.68 9.61
CA LEU A 213 2.93 13.90 8.31
C LEU A 213 3.99 13.69 7.24
N VAL A 214 3.77 12.77 6.31
CA VAL A 214 4.70 12.52 5.20
C VAL A 214 4.12 13.10 3.93
N GLN A 215 4.81 14.10 3.39
CA GLN A 215 4.39 14.81 2.19
C GLN A 215 5.08 14.25 0.97
N PHE A 216 4.31 13.86 -0.05
CA PHE A 216 4.83 13.47 -1.34
C PHE A 216 4.86 14.65 -2.30
N ILE A 217 6.03 14.86 -2.92
CA ILE A 217 6.33 16.01 -3.77
C ILE A 217 6.81 15.50 -5.14
N LEU A 218 6.13 15.91 -6.21
CA LEU A 218 6.55 15.60 -7.58
C LEU A 218 7.84 16.34 -7.93
N ARG A 219 8.83 15.58 -8.40
CA ARG A 219 10.19 16.08 -8.66
C ARG A 219 10.21 17.16 -9.74
N GLY A 220 9.47 16.95 -10.82
CA GLY A 220 9.40 17.88 -11.96
C GLY A 220 8.89 19.27 -11.57
N PRO A 221 7.65 19.39 -11.06
CA PRO A 221 7.13 20.67 -10.58
C PRO A 221 8.00 21.31 -9.49
N ALA A 222 8.53 20.53 -8.54
CA ALA A 222 9.44 21.05 -7.52
C ALA A 222 10.74 21.64 -8.11
N ASN A 223 11.32 20.99 -9.14
CA ASN A 223 12.48 21.55 -9.85
C ASN A 223 12.13 22.87 -10.55
N ASN A 224 10.97 22.91 -11.22
CA ASN A 224 10.50 24.13 -11.89
C ASN A 224 10.27 25.27 -10.89
N PHE A 225 9.74 24.95 -9.71
CA PHE A 225 9.59 25.90 -8.61
C PHE A 225 10.95 26.45 -8.16
N ASP A 226 11.91 25.57 -7.86
CA ASP A 226 13.26 25.95 -7.42
C ASP A 226 13.95 26.84 -8.46
N GLU A 227 13.84 26.48 -9.74
CA GLU A 227 14.39 27.25 -10.86
C GLU A 227 13.73 28.63 -11.02
N ALA A 228 12.40 28.72 -10.87
CA ALA A 228 11.68 29.98 -10.97
C ALA A 228 12.07 30.96 -9.85
N ILE A 229 12.12 30.49 -8.60
CA ILE A 229 12.52 31.30 -7.45
C ILE A 229 14.00 31.73 -7.55
N ALA A 230 14.87 30.86 -8.06
CA ALA A 230 16.27 31.20 -8.31
C ALA A 230 16.44 32.24 -9.43
N ALA A 231 15.58 32.22 -10.45
CA ALA A 231 15.63 33.14 -11.58
C ALA A 231 15.10 34.55 -11.24
N ASP A 232 14.04 34.64 -10.42
CA ASP A 232 13.51 35.92 -9.92
C ASP A 232 13.09 35.81 -8.44
N PRO A 233 13.92 36.30 -7.51
CA PRO A 233 13.62 36.28 -6.08
C PRO A 233 12.39 37.10 -5.67
N ASN A 234 11.79 37.89 -6.57
CA ASN A 234 10.57 38.66 -6.29
C ASN A 234 9.29 37.92 -6.71
N ILE A 235 9.39 36.75 -7.35
CA ILE A 235 8.21 35.92 -7.60
C ILE A 235 7.62 35.52 -6.25
N ASP A 236 6.32 35.72 -6.12
CA ASP A 236 5.54 35.24 -4.98
C ASP A 236 5.47 33.69 -5.04
N PRO A 237 6.12 32.97 -4.10
CA PRO A 237 6.14 31.51 -4.12
C PRO A 237 4.76 30.86 -4.07
N ASP A 238 3.77 31.54 -3.49
CA ASP A 238 2.41 31.04 -3.36
C ASP A 238 1.67 30.96 -4.71
N THR A 239 2.24 31.58 -5.75
CA THR A 239 1.71 31.53 -7.12
C THR A 239 2.24 30.36 -7.94
N LEU A 240 3.21 29.60 -7.40
CA LEU A 240 3.88 28.51 -8.09
C LEU A 240 3.45 27.15 -7.55
N ASP A 241 3.40 26.15 -8.44
CA ASP A 241 3.22 24.76 -8.04
C ASP A 241 4.52 24.22 -7.43
N THR A 242 4.51 24.00 -6.11
CA THR A 242 5.66 23.43 -5.37
C THR A 242 5.89 21.95 -5.65
N GLY A 243 5.00 21.30 -6.39
CA GLY A 243 4.99 19.86 -6.60
C GLY A 243 4.38 19.07 -5.45
N LEU A 244 4.03 19.71 -4.33
CA LEU A 244 3.30 19.05 -3.26
C LEU A 244 1.98 18.49 -3.81
N ARG A 245 1.72 17.20 -3.56
CA ARG A 245 0.46 16.57 -3.96
C ARG A 245 -0.32 16.10 -2.76
N ILE A 246 0.36 15.39 -1.86
CA ILE A 246 -0.32 14.52 -0.90
C ILE A 246 0.41 14.57 0.44
N SER A 247 -0.35 14.35 1.50
CA SER A 247 0.17 14.07 2.84
C SER A 247 -0.41 12.77 3.39
N VAL A 248 0.45 11.80 3.70
CA VAL A 248 0.10 10.59 4.46
C VAL A 248 0.20 10.93 5.94
N HIS A 249 -0.90 10.76 6.66
CA HIS A 249 -0.97 11.01 8.09
C HIS A 249 -0.55 9.75 8.83
N LEU A 250 0.45 9.87 9.71
CA LEU A 250 1.01 8.73 10.42
C LEU A 250 0.78 8.83 11.91
N LYS A 251 0.52 7.66 12.48
CA LYS A 251 0.45 7.43 13.91
C LYS A 251 1.06 6.07 14.22
N ASN A 252 1.78 5.97 15.35
CA ASN A 252 2.44 4.73 15.76
C ASN A 252 3.20 4.10 14.57
N THR A 253 4.12 4.87 13.96
CA THR A 253 4.93 4.42 12.83
C THR A 253 6.37 4.82 13.09
N GLU A 254 7.29 3.87 12.97
CA GLU A 254 8.69 4.05 13.36
C GLU A 254 9.57 4.41 12.18
N PHE A 255 9.23 3.95 10.97
CA PHE A 255 10.08 4.12 9.80
C PHE A 255 9.33 4.65 8.57
N VAL A 256 10.04 5.47 7.79
CA VAL A 256 9.61 5.90 6.46
C VAL A 256 10.70 5.51 5.46
N VAL A 257 10.31 4.78 4.42
CA VAL A 257 11.15 4.46 3.27
C VAL A 257 10.62 5.24 2.08
N CYS A 258 11.45 6.06 1.45
CA CYS A 258 10.99 6.86 0.32
C CYS A 258 12.11 7.15 -0.70
N PRO A 259 11.75 7.64 -1.90
CA PRO A 259 12.71 8.03 -2.90
C PRO A 259 13.43 9.32 -2.48
N SER A 260 14.72 9.39 -2.75
CA SER A 260 15.50 10.63 -2.60
C SER A 260 15.01 11.74 -3.54
N ARG A 261 15.37 12.99 -3.19
CA ARG A 261 15.11 14.17 -4.04
C ARG A 261 15.67 14.02 -5.45
N SER A 262 16.84 13.39 -5.62
CA SER A 262 17.44 13.09 -6.93
C SER A 262 16.68 11.97 -7.66
N GLY A 263 16.18 10.97 -6.92
CA GLY A 263 15.44 9.82 -7.44
C GLY A 263 16.29 8.58 -7.71
N ASP A 264 17.60 8.68 -7.47
CA ASP A 264 18.58 7.62 -7.75
C ASP A 264 18.93 6.78 -6.51
N GLU A 265 18.41 7.17 -5.35
CA GLU A 265 18.67 6.50 -4.07
C GLU A 265 17.36 6.34 -3.28
N ILE A 266 17.34 5.30 -2.45
CA ILE A 266 16.33 5.10 -1.41
C ILE A 266 16.82 5.79 -0.12
N GLU A 267 15.93 6.53 0.51
CA GLU A 267 16.15 7.10 1.83
C GLU A 267 15.28 6.39 2.87
N VAL A 268 15.88 6.08 4.01
CA VAL A 268 15.19 5.48 5.16
C VAL A 268 15.35 6.42 6.33
N TYR A 269 14.24 6.71 7.00
CA TYR A 269 14.19 7.56 8.17
C TYR A 269 13.59 6.80 9.35
N ASP A 270 14.31 6.77 10.47
CA ASP A 270 13.74 6.49 11.80
C ASP A 270 13.02 7.76 12.26
N ILE A 271 11.69 7.69 12.26
CA ILE A 271 10.78 8.77 12.67
C ILE A 271 10.32 8.62 14.13
N SER A 272 10.67 7.54 14.84
CA SER A 272 10.39 7.41 16.27
C SER A 272 11.08 8.51 17.11
N GLN A 273 12.12 9.11 16.55
CA GLN A 273 12.88 10.22 17.11
C GLN A 273 12.46 11.56 16.50
N THR A 274 12.65 12.63 17.28
CA THR A 274 12.33 14.00 16.84
C THR A 274 13.55 14.90 17.07
N PRO A 275 14.20 15.42 16.01
CA PRO A 275 13.84 15.26 14.59
C PRO A 275 14.13 13.84 14.04
N PRO A 276 13.50 13.43 12.92
CA PRO A 276 13.79 12.17 12.24
C PRO A 276 15.26 11.98 11.90
N VAL A 277 15.74 10.73 11.98
CA VAL A 277 17.14 10.37 11.75
C VAL A 277 17.25 9.47 10.53
N ARG A 278 18.18 9.78 9.61
CA ARG A 278 18.45 8.91 8.45
C ARG A 278 19.16 7.63 8.91
N VAL A 279 18.63 6.49 8.50
CA VAL A 279 19.15 5.13 8.77
C VAL A 279 19.30 4.37 7.45
N THR A 280 19.63 3.08 7.51
CA THR A 280 19.77 2.21 6.35
C THR A 280 18.67 1.16 6.29
N LEU A 281 18.49 0.50 5.14
CA LEU A 281 17.54 -0.61 4.99
C LEU A 281 17.84 -1.78 5.94
N ASP A 282 19.10 -1.94 6.36
CA ASP A 282 19.51 -3.00 7.29
C ASP A 282 19.07 -2.71 8.74
N ASP A 283 18.63 -1.47 9.03
CA ASP A 283 18.12 -1.05 10.34
C ASP A 283 16.61 -1.26 10.47
N LEU A 284 15.91 -1.63 9.39
CA LEU A 284 14.47 -1.91 9.42
C LEU A 284 14.18 -3.20 10.19
N PRO A 285 13.04 -3.28 10.89
CA PRO A 285 12.62 -4.49 11.58
C PRO A 285 12.47 -5.65 10.59
N PRO A 286 12.86 -6.87 10.97
CA PRO A 286 12.59 -8.04 10.15
C PRO A 286 11.08 -8.31 10.14
N THR A 287 10.45 -8.04 9.01
CA THR A 287 9.08 -8.44 8.70
C THR A 287 9.06 -9.72 7.86
N ALA A 288 7.90 -10.38 7.79
CA ALA A 288 7.63 -11.48 6.84
C ALA A 288 8.09 -11.13 5.41
N ALA A 289 7.89 -9.87 5.01
CA ALA A 289 8.21 -9.35 3.70
C ALA A 289 9.72 -9.13 3.48
N THR A 290 10.44 -8.56 4.46
CA THR A 290 11.89 -8.33 4.37
C THR A 290 12.74 -9.61 4.46
N SER A 291 12.18 -10.68 5.05
CA SER A 291 12.85 -11.98 5.19
C SER A 291 12.87 -12.82 3.91
N SER A 292 11.97 -12.55 2.96
CA SER A 292 11.80 -13.35 1.73
C SER A 292 12.21 -12.62 0.44
N ALA A 293 12.16 -11.28 0.39
CA ALA A 293 12.65 -10.51 -0.76
C ALA A 293 12.99 -9.08 -0.34
N ARG A 294 14.04 -8.51 -0.92
CA ARG A 294 14.26 -7.06 -0.86
C ARG A 294 13.11 -6.39 -1.62
N LEU A 295 12.10 -5.91 -0.90
CA LEU A 295 10.96 -5.09 -1.35
C LEU A 295 11.37 -3.79 -2.10
N ALA A 296 12.65 -3.59 -2.42
CA ALA A 296 13.21 -2.27 -2.71
C ALA A 296 14.34 -2.33 -3.75
N ARG A 297 14.20 -3.11 -4.82
CA ARG A 297 15.13 -3.10 -5.95
C ARG A 297 14.41 -2.91 -7.27
#